data_AF-A0A0P0ZAT8-F1
#
_entry.id   AF-A0A0P0ZAT8-F1
#
_cell.length_a   1.000
_cell.length_b   1.000
_cell.length_c   1.000
_cell.angle_alpha   90.00
_cell.angle_beta   90.00
_cell.angle_gamma   90.00
#
_symmetry.space_group_name_H-M   'P 1'
#
loop_
_entity.id
_entity.type
_entity.pdbx_description
1 polymer ?
#
loop_
_entity_poly.entity_id
_entity_poly.type
_entity_poly.pdbx_seq_one_letter_code
_entity_poly.pdbx_strand_id
1 'polypeptide(L)'
;MRTSKSFLTACVAGMLVAAVPSAKALALDPEALVDPNANPIEHFSKGFQAYKRGEKQLAFQSLKYAADKGHRGALWKLARMYADGDGVPEDDYEAYKIFESIVREPEDSSANSANAAYVASAVVALGDYMRRGIPGHVDVDLQRARQFYFHAASYFGSPKAQFELGRMMLEGEGGRTNPKQAARWLKLAASKGHIGAQALLGYLLFDGEAISLEPEPVRGLAMLTMALKRARPEDQAWIKGLQERAFGIASEATRRTAQAYAEQQMAAASGPLMRN
;
A
#
# COMPACT_ATOMS: atom_id res chain seq x y z
N MET A 1 68.90 72.62 -4.40
CA MET A 1 69.23 71.43 -3.59
C MET A 1 67.97 70.57 -3.48
N ARG A 2 68.06 69.28 -3.90
CA ARG A 2 67.28 68.07 -3.51
C ARG A 2 65.97 68.30 -2.71
N THR A 3 64.79 67.82 -3.11
CA THR A 3 64.34 66.41 -3.14
C THR A 3 62.89 66.36 -3.67
N SER A 4 62.58 65.61 -4.73
CA SER A 4 61.85 64.31 -4.75
C SER A 4 60.75 64.10 -3.70
N LYS A 5 59.52 63.84 -4.17
CA LYS A 5 58.62 62.76 -3.72
C LYS A 5 57.44 62.58 -4.69
N SER A 6 57.45 61.45 -5.38
CA SER A 6 56.33 60.79 -6.08
C SER A 6 55.28 60.28 -5.09
N PHE A 7 54.01 60.05 -5.50
CA PHE A 7 53.21 58.86 -5.13
C PHE A 7 51.82 58.82 -5.83
N LEU A 8 51.61 57.70 -6.53
CA LEU A 8 50.41 56.90 -6.83
C LEU A 8 49.07 57.55 -7.24
N THR A 9 48.71 57.31 -8.50
CA THR A 9 47.36 57.27 -9.07
C THR A 9 46.60 56.02 -8.61
N ALA A 10 45.38 56.18 -8.09
CA ALA A 10 44.42 55.10 -7.85
C ALA A 10 43.24 55.25 -8.82
N CYS A 11 43.06 54.27 -9.71
CA CYS A 11 41.92 54.18 -10.62
C CYS A 11 40.68 53.65 -9.87
N VAL A 12 39.60 54.44 -9.85
CA VAL A 12 38.27 53.99 -9.41
C VAL A 12 37.53 53.46 -10.65
N ALA A 13 37.34 52.15 -10.73
CA ALA A 13 36.50 51.52 -11.74
C ALA A 13 35.04 51.48 -11.24
N GLY A 14 34.15 52.21 -11.92
CA GLY A 14 32.71 52.22 -11.64
C GLY A 14 32.05 50.89 -12.07
N MET A 15 31.29 50.29 -11.17
CA MET A 15 30.51 49.08 -11.41
C MET A 15 29.16 49.49 -12.03
N LEU A 16 28.98 49.22 -13.32
CA LEU A 16 27.69 49.34 -14.00
C LEU A 16 26.78 48.18 -13.59
N VAL A 17 25.71 48.48 -12.86
CA VAL A 17 24.63 47.53 -12.58
C VAL A 17 23.76 47.43 -13.84
N ALA A 18 23.87 46.32 -14.56
CA ALA A 18 22.96 45.98 -15.64
C ALA A 18 21.61 45.53 -15.04
N ALA A 19 20.54 46.28 -15.31
CA ALA A 19 19.18 45.89 -14.97
C ALA A 19 18.78 44.66 -15.81
N VAL A 20 18.60 43.52 -15.14
CA VAL A 20 18.03 42.32 -15.75
C VAL A 20 16.51 42.53 -15.85
N PRO A 21 15.89 42.47 -17.05
CA PRO A 21 14.44 42.58 -17.15
C PRO A 21 13.81 41.36 -16.48
N SER A 22 12.84 41.60 -15.60
CA SER A 22 12.02 40.55 -14.99
C SER A 22 11.31 39.77 -16.09
N ALA A 23 11.80 38.56 -16.37
CA ALA A 23 11.06 37.58 -17.13
C ALA A 23 9.77 37.31 -16.36
N LYS A 24 8.62 37.61 -16.97
CA LYS A 24 7.32 37.11 -16.51
C LYS A 24 7.48 35.61 -16.31
N ALA A 25 7.27 35.14 -15.08
CA ALA A 25 7.15 33.72 -14.81
C ALA A 25 6.04 33.17 -15.73
N LEU A 26 6.43 32.45 -16.79
CA LEU A 26 5.53 31.63 -17.56
C LEU A 26 5.01 30.58 -16.58
N ALA A 27 3.80 30.78 -16.06
CA ALA A 27 3.03 29.69 -15.49
C ALA A 27 2.95 28.63 -16.59
N LEU A 28 3.66 27.52 -16.42
CA LEU A 28 3.56 26.36 -17.28
C LEU A 28 2.08 26.01 -17.38
N ASP A 29 1.49 26.14 -18.55
CA ASP A 29 0.16 25.63 -18.80
C ASP A 29 0.21 24.12 -18.53
N PRO A 30 -0.46 23.62 -17.48
CA PRO A 30 -0.44 22.21 -17.14
C PRO A 30 -0.99 21.34 -18.28
N GLU A 31 -1.89 21.87 -19.12
CA GLU A 31 -2.44 21.14 -20.26
C GLU A 31 -1.44 21.03 -21.43
N ALA A 32 -0.49 21.97 -21.54
CA ALA A 32 0.56 21.94 -22.57
C ALA A 32 1.63 20.85 -22.35
N LEU A 33 1.59 20.14 -21.22
CA LEU A 33 2.54 19.07 -20.88
C LEU A 33 2.19 17.70 -21.50
N VAL A 34 1.02 17.59 -22.12
CA VAL A 34 0.43 16.35 -22.62
C VAL A 34 0.25 16.45 -24.14
N ASP A 35 0.84 15.52 -24.91
CA ASP A 35 0.59 15.41 -26.35
C ASP A 35 -0.77 14.73 -26.61
N PRO A 36 -1.78 15.44 -27.13
CA PRO A 36 -3.11 14.88 -27.36
C PRO A 36 -3.13 13.78 -28.44
N ASN A 37 -2.07 13.62 -29.25
CA ASN A 37 -2.02 12.62 -30.32
C ASN A 37 -1.42 11.28 -29.86
N ALA A 38 -0.78 11.22 -28.68
CA ALA A 38 -0.15 10.01 -28.18
C ALA A 38 -1.17 8.99 -27.63
N ASN A 39 -0.84 7.70 -27.78
CA ASN A 39 -1.68 6.56 -27.37
C ASN A 39 -1.84 6.53 -25.83
N PRO A 40 -3.01 6.14 -25.27
CA PRO A 40 -3.21 5.95 -23.83
C PRO A 40 -2.10 5.16 -23.10
N ILE A 41 -1.53 4.12 -23.72
CA ILE A 41 -0.44 3.32 -23.13
C ILE A 41 0.84 4.15 -22.96
N GLU A 42 1.13 5.03 -23.93
CA GLU A 42 2.30 5.91 -23.89
C GLU A 42 2.17 6.94 -22.77
N HIS A 43 1.00 7.55 -22.64
CA HIS A 43 0.69 8.46 -21.53
C HIS A 43 0.74 7.79 -20.17
N PHE A 44 0.26 6.55 -20.08
CA PHE A 44 0.42 5.74 -18.86
C PHE A 44 1.90 5.51 -18.52
N SER A 45 2.71 5.09 -19.49
CA SER A 45 4.15 4.87 -19.31
C SER A 45 4.87 6.16 -18.90
N LYS A 46 4.61 7.27 -19.60
CA LYS A 46 5.16 8.60 -19.29
C LYS A 46 4.75 9.05 -17.88
N GLY A 47 3.47 8.89 -17.54
CA GLY A 47 2.95 9.22 -16.21
C GLY A 47 3.64 8.42 -15.10
N PHE A 48 3.83 7.11 -15.31
CA PHE A 48 4.56 6.26 -14.36
C PHE A 48 6.04 6.64 -14.23
N GLN A 49 6.70 7.01 -15.33
CA GLN A 49 8.09 7.45 -15.29
C GLN A 49 8.23 8.80 -14.58
N ALA A 50 7.36 9.77 -14.87
CA ALA A 50 7.30 11.05 -14.18
C ALA A 50 7.07 10.84 -12.67
N TYR A 51 6.16 9.92 -12.32
CA TYR A 51 5.89 9.56 -10.93
C TYR A 51 7.15 9.04 -10.23
N LYS A 52 7.90 8.12 -10.87
CA LYS A 52 9.17 7.60 -10.33
C LYS A 52 10.24 8.68 -10.15
N ARG A 53 10.22 9.74 -10.96
CA ARG A 53 11.11 10.91 -10.83
C ARG A 53 10.64 11.93 -9.79
N GLY A 54 9.48 11.73 -9.17
CA GLY A 54 8.88 12.67 -8.21
C GLY A 54 8.16 13.85 -8.87
N GLU A 55 7.99 13.84 -10.19
CA GLU A 55 7.29 14.87 -10.97
C GLU A 55 5.77 14.64 -10.88
N LYS A 56 5.21 14.76 -9.66
CA LYS A 56 3.86 14.30 -9.36
C LYS A 56 2.76 15.00 -10.17
N GLN A 57 2.93 16.28 -10.49
CA GLN A 57 1.97 17.03 -11.32
C GLN A 57 1.94 16.54 -12.77
N LEU A 58 3.11 16.34 -13.37
CA LEU A 58 3.22 15.78 -14.73
C LEU A 58 2.67 14.34 -14.77
N ALA A 59 2.99 13.56 -13.73
CA ALA A 59 2.46 12.21 -13.56
C ALA A 59 0.94 12.23 -13.52
N PHE A 60 0.35 13.09 -12.67
CA PHE A 60 -1.09 13.23 -12.55
C PHE A 60 -1.76 13.53 -13.89
N GLN A 61 -1.28 14.53 -14.64
CA GLN A 61 -1.85 14.90 -15.93
C GLN A 61 -1.75 13.79 -16.97
N SER A 62 -0.58 13.16 -17.08
CA SER A 62 -0.36 12.06 -18.04
C SER A 62 -1.22 10.84 -17.70
N LEU A 63 -1.34 10.51 -16.40
CA LEU A 63 -2.19 9.42 -15.92
C LEU A 63 -3.67 9.75 -16.10
N LYS A 64 -4.08 10.99 -15.83
CA LYS A 64 -5.46 11.44 -16.05
C LYS A 64 -5.85 11.30 -17.51
N TYR A 65 -5.00 11.74 -18.43
CA TYR A 65 -5.25 11.57 -19.86
C TYR A 65 -5.43 10.10 -20.25
N ALA A 66 -4.52 9.22 -19.81
CA ALA A 66 -4.64 7.79 -20.07
C ALA A 66 -5.91 7.17 -19.42
N ALA A 67 -6.28 7.62 -18.23
CA ALA A 67 -7.47 7.18 -17.50
C ALA A 67 -8.77 7.63 -18.20
N ASP A 68 -8.84 8.86 -18.70
CA ASP A 68 -9.96 9.39 -19.49
C ASP A 68 -10.19 8.58 -20.79
N LYS A 69 -9.16 7.84 -21.23
CA LYS A 69 -9.21 6.93 -22.39
C LYS A 69 -9.41 5.45 -21.99
N GLY A 70 -9.75 5.17 -20.73
CA GLY A 70 -10.07 3.83 -20.23
C GLY A 70 -8.87 2.98 -19.81
N HIS A 71 -7.65 3.52 -19.75
CA HIS A 71 -6.49 2.73 -19.35
C HIS A 71 -6.56 2.31 -17.86
N ARG A 72 -6.84 1.04 -17.59
CA ARG A 72 -7.10 0.52 -16.22
C ARG A 72 -5.98 0.76 -15.22
N GLY A 73 -4.72 0.58 -15.63
CA GLY A 73 -3.58 0.87 -14.76
C GLY A 73 -3.49 2.37 -14.42
N ALA A 74 -3.94 3.24 -15.34
CA ALA A 74 -3.92 4.68 -15.14
C ALA A 74 -5.04 5.10 -14.20
N LEU A 75 -6.26 4.58 -14.41
CA LEU A 75 -7.38 4.72 -13.49
C LEU A 75 -6.99 4.29 -12.07
N TRP A 76 -6.40 3.09 -11.93
CA TRP A 76 -5.96 2.57 -10.63
C TRP A 76 -4.93 3.50 -9.96
N LYS A 77 -3.93 3.95 -10.71
CA LYS A 77 -2.91 4.84 -10.14
C LYS A 77 -3.47 6.21 -9.79
N LEU A 78 -4.35 6.76 -10.61
CA LEU A 78 -5.04 8.03 -10.37
C LEU A 78 -5.90 7.96 -9.10
N ALA A 79 -6.68 6.89 -8.94
CA ALA A 79 -7.46 6.65 -7.72
C ALA A 79 -6.58 6.57 -6.46
N ARG A 80 -5.42 5.89 -6.55
CA ARG A 80 -4.43 5.87 -5.46
C ARG A 80 -3.84 7.24 -5.16
N MET A 81 -3.59 8.07 -6.17
CA MET A 81 -3.08 9.43 -5.96
C MET A 81 -4.10 10.29 -5.19
N TYR A 82 -5.38 10.20 -5.53
CA TYR A 82 -6.44 10.86 -4.77
C TYR A 82 -6.59 10.31 -3.34
N ALA A 83 -6.58 8.99 -3.17
CA ALA A 83 -6.73 8.35 -1.86
C ALA A 83 -5.58 8.67 -0.89
N ASP A 84 -4.36 8.82 -1.41
CA ASP A 84 -3.16 9.05 -0.59
C ASP A 84 -2.76 10.54 -0.53
N GLY A 85 -3.50 11.45 -1.19
CA GLY A 85 -3.11 12.86 -1.34
C GLY A 85 -1.76 13.05 -2.05
N ASP A 86 -1.42 12.14 -2.95
CA ASP A 86 -0.07 12.00 -3.50
C ASP A 86 0.12 12.82 -4.78
N GLY A 87 0.44 14.10 -4.61
CA GLY A 87 0.60 15.05 -5.71
C GLY A 87 -0.67 15.78 -6.11
N VAL A 88 -1.79 15.42 -5.49
CA VAL A 88 -3.08 16.12 -5.55
C VAL A 88 -3.64 16.21 -4.13
N PRO A 89 -4.57 17.14 -3.85
CA PRO A 89 -5.32 17.11 -2.60
C PRO A 89 -5.96 15.74 -2.37
N GLU A 90 -5.90 15.25 -1.13
CA GLU A 90 -6.55 14.00 -0.74
C GLU A 90 -8.06 14.10 -0.98
N ASP A 91 -8.61 13.16 -1.73
CA ASP A 91 -10.03 13.08 -2.06
C ASP A 91 -10.46 11.61 -2.12
N ASP A 92 -10.88 11.10 -0.97
CA ASP A 92 -11.39 9.74 -0.81
C ASP A 92 -12.60 9.46 -1.71
N TYR A 93 -13.46 10.46 -1.94
CA TYR A 93 -14.68 10.27 -2.72
C TYR A 93 -14.37 10.20 -4.22
N GLU A 94 -13.45 11.01 -4.72
CA GLU A 94 -12.98 10.91 -6.10
C GLU A 94 -12.27 9.57 -6.33
N ALA A 95 -11.40 9.17 -5.41
CA ALA A 95 -10.76 7.86 -5.44
C ALA A 95 -11.78 6.72 -5.49
N TYR A 96 -12.81 6.79 -4.63
CA TYR A 96 -13.90 5.81 -4.57
C TYR A 96 -14.62 5.66 -5.92
N LYS A 97 -15.03 6.77 -6.56
CA LYS A 97 -15.70 6.75 -7.87
C LYS A 97 -14.83 6.11 -8.95
N ILE A 98 -13.53 6.41 -8.95
CA ILE A 98 -12.60 5.81 -9.93
C ILE A 98 -12.41 4.31 -9.65
N PHE A 99 -12.32 3.86 -8.40
CA PHE A 99 -12.28 2.43 -8.10
C PHE A 99 -13.57 1.72 -8.50
N GLU A 100 -14.73 2.34 -8.30
CA GLU A 100 -16.02 1.80 -8.73
C GLU A 100 -16.08 1.65 -10.26
N SER A 101 -15.58 2.63 -11.01
CA SER A 101 -15.56 2.56 -12.48
C SER A 101 -14.69 1.40 -12.99
N ILE A 102 -13.53 1.16 -12.36
CA ILE A 102 -12.64 0.02 -12.67
C ILE A 102 -13.37 -1.32 -12.50
N VAL A 103 -14.21 -1.47 -11.47
CA VAL A 103 -14.91 -2.73 -11.18
C VAL A 103 -16.17 -2.91 -12.03
N ARG A 104 -16.83 -1.82 -12.44
CA ARG A 104 -18.05 -1.86 -13.25
C ARG A 104 -17.80 -2.29 -14.69
N GLU A 105 -16.65 -1.95 -15.28
CA GLU A 105 -16.36 -2.22 -16.68
C GLU A 105 -15.89 -3.68 -16.92
N PRO A 106 -16.66 -4.51 -17.66
CA PRO A 106 -16.45 -5.97 -17.71
C PRO A 106 -15.25 -6.47 -18.51
N GLU A 107 -14.46 -5.61 -19.18
CA GLU A 107 -13.44 -6.07 -20.13
C GLU A 107 -12.43 -7.03 -19.48
N ASP A 108 -12.43 -8.25 -20.03
CA ASP A 108 -11.59 -9.41 -19.69
C ASP A 108 -11.23 -9.48 -18.20
N SER A 109 -12.26 -9.49 -17.37
CA SER A 109 -12.17 -9.63 -15.90
C SER A 109 -11.67 -11.01 -15.47
N SER A 110 -11.10 -11.81 -16.37
CA SER A 110 -10.39 -13.04 -16.03
C SER A 110 -9.35 -12.75 -14.96
N ALA A 111 -9.28 -13.61 -13.93
CA ALA A 111 -8.24 -13.54 -12.91
C ALA A 111 -6.81 -13.60 -13.48
N ASN A 112 -6.66 -14.01 -14.76
CA ASN A 112 -5.39 -14.11 -15.47
C ASN A 112 -5.13 -12.97 -16.47
N SER A 113 -5.99 -11.94 -16.55
CA SER A 113 -5.75 -10.82 -17.47
C SER A 113 -4.62 -9.92 -16.95
N ALA A 114 -3.96 -9.19 -17.86
CA ALA A 114 -2.93 -8.20 -17.50
C ALA A 114 -3.44 -7.13 -16.53
N ASN A 115 -4.77 -6.96 -16.45
CA ASN A 115 -5.44 -5.98 -15.59
C ASN A 115 -5.95 -6.56 -14.27
N ALA A 116 -5.90 -7.88 -14.08
CA ALA A 116 -6.46 -8.57 -12.91
C ALA A 116 -5.95 -8.00 -11.58
N ALA A 117 -4.67 -7.63 -11.51
CA ALA A 117 -4.08 -7.04 -10.31
C ALA A 117 -4.68 -5.66 -9.96
N TYR A 118 -4.94 -4.82 -10.97
CA TYR A 118 -5.59 -3.52 -10.77
C TYR A 118 -7.03 -3.68 -10.31
N VAL A 119 -7.76 -4.64 -10.90
CA VAL A 119 -9.14 -4.95 -10.50
C VAL A 119 -9.18 -5.45 -9.06
N ALA A 120 -8.34 -6.43 -8.74
CA ALA A 120 -8.24 -7.00 -7.40
C ALA A 120 -7.95 -5.92 -6.36
N SER A 121 -7.02 -5.01 -6.65
CA SER A 121 -6.69 -3.91 -5.76
C SER A 121 -7.84 -2.90 -5.65
N ALA A 122 -8.56 -2.59 -6.73
CA ALA A 122 -9.72 -1.70 -6.71
C ALA A 122 -10.86 -2.29 -5.86
N VAL A 123 -11.15 -3.58 -6.01
CA VAL A 123 -12.15 -4.29 -5.21
C VAL A 123 -11.78 -4.26 -3.72
N VAL A 124 -10.49 -4.47 -3.38
CA VAL A 124 -10.04 -4.34 -1.98
C VAL A 124 -10.24 -2.92 -1.46
N ALA A 125 -9.88 -1.90 -2.24
CA ALA A 125 -10.06 -0.50 -1.85
C ALA A 125 -11.54 -0.15 -1.63
N LEU A 126 -12.44 -0.63 -2.48
CA LEU A 126 -13.89 -0.50 -2.27
C LEU A 126 -14.35 -1.19 -0.98
N GLY A 127 -13.80 -2.36 -0.68
CA GLY A 127 -14.02 -3.03 0.62
C GLY A 127 -13.58 -2.16 1.80
N ASP A 128 -12.39 -1.55 1.71
CA ASP A 128 -11.87 -0.65 2.74
C ASP A 128 -12.77 0.59 2.93
N TYR A 129 -13.22 1.21 1.83
CA TYR A 129 -14.16 2.34 1.86
C TYR A 129 -15.50 1.97 2.45
N MET A 130 -16.09 0.83 2.06
CA MET A 130 -17.34 0.36 2.66
C MET A 130 -17.19 0.08 4.16
N ARG A 131 -16.01 -0.36 4.60
CA ARG A 131 -15.78 -0.67 6.02
C ARG A 131 -15.64 0.58 6.88
N ARG A 132 -15.03 1.65 6.36
CA ARG A 132 -14.72 2.88 7.11
C ARG A 132 -15.66 4.06 6.83
N GLY A 133 -16.37 4.03 5.70
CA GLY A 133 -17.17 5.14 5.19
C GLY A 133 -16.32 6.30 4.64
N ILE A 134 -16.98 7.22 3.95
CA ILE A 134 -16.43 8.51 3.52
C ILE A 134 -17.39 9.58 4.04
N PRO A 135 -16.99 10.44 4.99
CA PRO A 135 -17.88 11.43 5.59
C PRO A 135 -18.62 12.27 4.55
N GLY A 136 -19.95 12.30 4.63
CA GLY A 136 -20.81 13.08 3.72
C GLY A 136 -21.05 12.46 2.34
N HIS A 137 -20.45 11.30 2.03
CA HIS A 137 -20.51 10.70 0.70
C HIS A 137 -20.85 9.21 0.67
N VAL A 138 -20.28 8.42 1.59
CA VAL A 138 -20.45 6.96 1.63
C VAL A 138 -20.60 6.52 3.08
N ASP A 139 -21.73 5.93 3.43
CA ASP A 139 -21.94 5.38 4.78
C ASP A 139 -21.17 4.06 4.97
N VAL A 140 -20.87 3.75 6.23
CA VAL A 140 -20.29 2.44 6.59
C VAL A 140 -21.29 1.34 6.26
N ASP A 141 -20.87 0.37 5.45
CA ASP A 141 -21.60 -0.85 5.11
C ASP A 141 -20.68 -2.07 5.26
N LEU A 142 -20.69 -2.67 6.45
CA LEU A 142 -19.85 -3.82 6.76
C LEU A 142 -20.25 -5.07 5.95
N GLN A 143 -21.52 -5.20 5.55
CA GLN A 143 -21.97 -6.34 4.76
C GLN A 143 -21.41 -6.25 3.35
N ARG A 144 -21.43 -5.06 2.75
CA ARG A 144 -20.86 -4.80 1.43
C ARG A 144 -19.33 -4.86 1.44
N ALA A 145 -18.69 -4.36 2.50
CA ALA A 145 -17.25 -4.54 2.70
C ALA A 145 -16.86 -6.03 2.67
N ARG A 146 -17.59 -6.86 3.42
CA ARG A 146 -17.39 -8.31 3.45
C ARG A 146 -17.59 -8.96 2.08
N GLN A 147 -18.56 -8.50 1.29
CA GLN A 147 -18.77 -8.97 -0.08
C GLN A 147 -17.61 -8.61 -1.01
N PHE A 148 -17.11 -7.37 -0.95
CA PHE A 148 -15.95 -6.95 -1.73
C PHE A 148 -14.70 -7.75 -1.36
N TYR A 149 -14.40 -7.91 -0.06
CA TYR A 149 -13.27 -8.75 0.35
C TYR A 149 -13.46 -10.21 -0.05
N PHE A 150 -14.67 -10.77 0.05
CA PHE A 150 -14.94 -12.12 -0.42
C PHE A 150 -14.68 -12.27 -1.93
N HIS A 151 -15.12 -11.31 -2.74
CA HIS A 151 -14.85 -11.31 -4.18
C HIS A 151 -13.34 -11.25 -4.45
N ALA A 152 -12.61 -10.30 -3.84
CA ALA A 152 -11.16 -10.19 -4.00
C ALA A 152 -10.38 -11.41 -3.48
N ALA A 153 -10.83 -12.04 -2.39
CA ALA A 153 -10.19 -13.18 -1.76
C ALA A 153 -10.40 -14.47 -2.55
N SER A 154 -11.61 -14.69 -3.07
CA SER A 154 -12.00 -15.93 -3.75
C SER A 154 -11.64 -15.91 -5.24
N TYR A 155 -11.89 -14.79 -5.92
CA TYR A 155 -11.72 -14.70 -7.36
C TYR A 155 -10.29 -14.35 -7.77
N PHE A 156 -9.70 -13.32 -7.13
CA PHE A 156 -8.33 -12.88 -7.43
C PHE A 156 -7.27 -13.47 -6.49
N GLY A 157 -7.69 -14.16 -5.43
CA GLY A 157 -6.75 -14.70 -4.45
C GLY A 157 -5.95 -13.64 -3.70
N SER A 158 -6.45 -12.41 -3.58
CA SER A 158 -5.72 -11.30 -2.94
C SER A 158 -5.37 -11.63 -1.48
N PRO A 159 -4.06 -11.67 -1.09
CA PRO A 159 -3.68 -11.97 0.29
C PRO A 159 -4.23 -10.96 1.30
N LYS A 160 -4.29 -9.69 0.91
CA LYS A 160 -4.89 -8.62 1.71
C LYS A 160 -6.38 -8.86 1.92
N ALA A 161 -7.13 -9.19 0.86
CA ALA A 161 -8.56 -9.49 0.98
C ALA A 161 -8.82 -10.74 1.83
N GLN A 162 -8.00 -11.78 1.67
CA GLN A 162 -8.08 -13.01 2.47
C GLN A 162 -7.84 -12.72 3.96
N PHE A 163 -6.87 -11.86 4.27
CA PHE A 163 -6.64 -11.38 5.63
C PHE A 163 -7.82 -10.59 6.18
N GLU A 164 -8.30 -9.60 5.44
CA GLU A 164 -9.41 -8.73 5.87
C GLU A 164 -10.70 -9.52 6.09
N LEU A 165 -11.04 -10.41 5.16
CA LEU A 165 -12.18 -11.31 5.31
C LEU A 165 -12.04 -12.22 6.53
N GLY A 166 -10.84 -12.76 6.77
CA GLY A 166 -10.54 -13.57 7.94
C GLY A 166 -10.73 -12.78 9.25
N ARG A 167 -10.23 -11.54 9.30
CA ARG A 167 -10.40 -10.64 10.45
C ARG A 167 -11.87 -10.32 10.71
N MET A 168 -12.62 -9.92 9.68
CA MET A 168 -14.06 -9.65 9.81
C MET A 168 -14.83 -10.88 10.31
N MET A 169 -14.43 -12.09 9.89
CA MET A 169 -15.03 -13.33 10.39
C MET A 169 -14.68 -13.65 11.84
N LEU A 170 -13.55 -13.17 12.37
CA LEU A 170 -13.22 -13.30 13.80
C LEU A 170 -14.02 -12.30 14.65
N GLU A 171 -14.17 -11.08 14.15
CA GLU A 171 -14.81 -9.97 14.86
C GLU A 171 -16.35 -9.97 14.70
N GLY A 172 -16.88 -10.69 13.70
CA GLY A 172 -18.29 -10.68 13.37
C GLY A 172 -18.72 -9.45 12.57
N GLU A 173 -17.79 -8.71 11.98
CA GLU A 173 -18.11 -7.55 11.14
C GLU A 173 -18.90 -7.98 9.89
N GLY A 174 -20.04 -7.33 9.65
CA GLY A 174 -20.88 -7.58 8.48
C GLY A 174 -21.50 -8.99 8.43
N GLY A 175 -21.63 -9.68 9.57
CA GLY A 175 -22.25 -10.99 9.65
C GLY A 175 -22.08 -11.66 11.01
N ARG A 176 -21.94 -13.00 11.03
CA ARG A 176 -21.65 -13.76 12.26
C ARG A 176 -20.17 -14.12 12.34
N THR A 177 -19.70 -14.31 13.57
CA THR A 177 -18.36 -14.85 13.83
C THR A 177 -18.23 -16.28 13.29
N ASN A 178 -17.08 -16.60 12.72
CA ASN A 178 -16.73 -17.94 12.27
C ASN A 178 -15.20 -18.13 12.28
N PRO A 179 -14.60 -18.41 13.44
CA PRO A 179 -13.14 -18.53 13.56
C PRO A 179 -12.56 -19.67 12.71
N LYS A 180 -13.31 -20.76 12.50
CA LYS A 180 -12.88 -21.86 11.64
C LYS A 180 -12.71 -21.43 10.19
N GLN A 181 -13.67 -20.68 9.65
CA GLN A 181 -13.57 -20.16 8.30
C GLN A 181 -12.53 -19.04 8.20
N ALA A 182 -12.43 -18.20 9.24
CA ALA A 182 -11.37 -17.20 9.33
C ALA A 182 -9.99 -17.83 9.23
N ALA A 183 -9.70 -18.88 10.01
CA ALA A 183 -8.43 -19.59 9.99
C ALA A 183 -8.07 -20.13 8.59
N ARG A 184 -9.06 -20.58 7.81
CA ARG A 184 -8.84 -21.04 6.43
C ARG A 184 -8.39 -19.89 5.52
N TRP A 185 -9.06 -18.73 5.59
CA TRP A 185 -8.66 -17.55 4.82
C TRP A 185 -7.30 -17.00 5.26
N LEU A 186 -7.08 -16.92 6.56
CA LEU A 186 -5.80 -16.49 7.14
C LEU A 186 -4.65 -17.41 6.74
N LYS A 187 -4.88 -18.73 6.67
CA LYS A 187 -3.89 -19.69 6.16
C LYS A 187 -3.51 -19.43 4.71
N LEU A 188 -4.48 -19.13 3.84
CA LEU A 188 -4.21 -18.78 2.44
C LEU A 188 -3.38 -17.49 2.36
N ALA A 189 -3.77 -16.44 3.09
CA ALA A 189 -3.03 -15.17 3.11
C ALA A 189 -1.61 -15.34 3.69
N ALA A 190 -1.47 -16.11 4.77
CA ALA A 190 -0.20 -16.40 5.43
C ALA A 190 0.77 -17.17 4.52
N SER A 191 0.27 -18.14 3.74
CA SER A 191 1.09 -18.86 2.74
C SER A 191 1.60 -17.97 1.61
N LYS A 192 0.93 -16.84 1.35
CA LYS A 192 1.35 -15.81 0.40
C LYS A 192 2.19 -14.70 1.06
N GLY A 193 2.61 -14.91 2.31
CA GLY A 193 3.49 -13.99 3.03
C GLY A 193 2.81 -12.81 3.72
N HIS A 194 1.46 -12.79 3.83
CA HIS A 194 0.77 -11.70 4.50
C HIS A 194 1.02 -11.72 6.02
N ILE A 195 1.79 -10.76 6.52
CA ILE A 195 2.29 -10.73 7.90
C ILE A 195 1.17 -10.67 8.94
N GLY A 196 0.16 -9.82 8.73
CA GLY A 196 -0.98 -9.77 9.65
C GLY A 196 -1.76 -11.10 9.70
N ALA A 197 -1.80 -11.84 8.60
CA ALA A 197 -2.48 -13.13 8.57
C ALA A 197 -1.66 -14.20 9.29
N GLN A 198 -0.33 -14.12 9.19
CA GLN A 198 0.57 -14.95 9.97
C GLN A 198 0.37 -14.72 11.48
N ALA A 199 0.26 -13.46 11.91
CA ALA A 199 0.01 -13.15 13.31
C ALA A 199 -1.34 -13.68 13.82
N LEU A 200 -2.44 -13.40 13.12
CA LEU A 200 -3.77 -13.89 13.52
C LEU A 200 -3.86 -15.42 13.49
N LEU A 201 -3.32 -16.07 12.45
CA LEU A 201 -3.28 -17.53 12.42
C LEU A 201 -2.42 -18.10 13.55
N GLY A 202 -1.27 -17.49 13.84
CA GLY A 202 -0.41 -17.88 14.95
C GLY A 202 -1.13 -17.79 16.30
N TYR A 203 -1.93 -16.74 16.50
CA TYR A 203 -2.76 -16.58 17.69
C TYR A 203 -3.86 -17.65 17.78
N LEU A 204 -4.56 -17.95 16.67
CA LEU A 204 -5.58 -18.99 16.63
C LEU A 204 -5.02 -20.40 16.86
N LEU A 205 -3.80 -20.68 16.38
CA LEU A 205 -3.12 -21.95 16.63
C LEU A 205 -2.63 -22.06 18.06
N PHE A 206 -2.20 -20.94 18.66
CA PHE A 206 -1.79 -20.91 20.06
C PHE A 206 -2.96 -21.27 21.00
N ASP A 207 -4.14 -20.70 20.73
CA ASP A 207 -5.35 -20.96 21.49
C ASP A 207 -5.97 -22.32 21.18
N GLY A 208 -6.11 -22.69 19.89
CA GLY A 208 -6.69 -23.94 19.40
C GLY A 208 -8.21 -24.07 19.61
N GLU A 209 -8.72 -23.63 20.76
CA GLU A 209 -10.12 -23.77 21.18
C GLU A 209 -11.07 -23.03 20.24
N ALA A 210 -10.77 -21.77 19.90
CA ALA A 210 -11.62 -20.95 19.01
C ALA A 210 -11.88 -21.62 17.65
N ILE A 211 -10.96 -22.46 17.18
CA ILE A 211 -11.05 -23.16 15.89
C ILE A 211 -11.38 -24.66 16.04
N SER A 212 -11.67 -25.12 17.26
CA SER A 212 -11.89 -26.53 17.61
C SER A 212 -10.77 -27.45 17.13
N LEU A 213 -9.52 -27.02 17.29
CA LEU A 213 -8.34 -27.84 17.07
C LEU A 213 -7.60 -28.03 18.39
N GLU A 214 -6.72 -29.03 18.42
CA GLU A 214 -5.74 -29.14 19.49
C GLU A 214 -4.81 -27.90 19.45
N PRO A 215 -4.56 -27.24 20.59
CA PRO A 215 -3.66 -26.10 20.65
C PRO A 215 -2.24 -26.48 20.22
N GLU A 216 -1.63 -25.66 19.36
CA GLU A 216 -0.23 -25.78 18.94
C GLU A 216 0.59 -24.60 19.48
N PRO A 217 0.78 -24.46 20.82
CA PRO A 217 1.27 -23.24 21.43
C PRO A 217 2.70 -22.86 21.01
N VAL A 218 3.60 -23.84 20.82
CA VAL A 218 4.95 -23.58 20.32
C VAL A 218 4.90 -22.99 18.90
N ARG A 219 4.12 -23.60 18.01
CA ARG A 219 4.01 -23.18 16.61
C ARG A 219 3.33 -21.82 16.49
N GLY A 220 2.22 -21.62 17.20
CA GLY A 220 1.47 -20.38 17.21
C GLY A 220 2.32 -19.20 17.71
N LEU A 221 3.03 -19.41 18.81
CA LEU A 221 3.91 -18.40 19.41
C LEU A 221 5.14 -18.09 18.55
N ALA A 222 5.72 -19.11 17.90
CA ALA A 222 6.80 -18.91 16.96
C ALA A 222 6.34 -18.10 15.74
N MET A 223 5.15 -18.41 15.21
CA MET A 223 4.55 -17.69 14.10
C MET A 223 4.28 -16.22 14.44
N LEU A 224 3.75 -15.93 15.63
CA LEU A 224 3.59 -14.57 16.15
C LEU A 224 4.94 -13.83 16.25
N THR A 225 5.98 -14.52 16.72
CA THR A 225 7.33 -13.94 16.86
C THR A 225 7.95 -13.58 15.51
N MET A 226 7.83 -14.46 14.51
CA MET A 226 8.29 -14.19 13.15
C MET A 226 7.48 -13.07 12.49
N ALA A 227 6.16 -13.07 12.68
CA ALA A 227 5.28 -12.03 12.15
C ALA A 227 5.64 -10.66 12.72
N LEU A 228 5.84 -10.55 14.04
CA LEU A 228 6.22 -9.29 14.69
C LEU A 228 7.56 -8.74 14.17
N LYS A 229 8.57 -9.59 14.02
CA LYS A 229 9.90 -9.18 13.51
C LYS A 229 9.83 -8.65 12.07
N ARG A 230 8.84 -9.08 11.29
CA ARG A 230 8.63 -8.69 9.88
C ARG A 230 7.53 -7.63 9.71
N ALA A 231 6.90 -7.21 10.80
CA ALA A 231 5.76 -6.31 10.76
C ALA A 231 6.18 -4.89 10.37
N ARG A 232 5.37 -4.27 9.51
CA ARG A 232 5.47 -2.84 9.21
C ARG A 232 5.06 -2.02 10.44
N PRO A 233 5.49 -0.75 10.57
CA PRO A 233 5.19 0.08 11.74
C PRO A 233 3.71 0.10 12.13
N GLU A 234 2.80 0.20 11.16
CA GLU A 234 1.35 0.20 11.35
C GLU A 234 0.82 -1.13 11.93
N ASP A 235 1.53 -2.23 11.69
CA ASP A 235 1.12 -3.57 12.13
C ASP A 235 1.79 -4.02 13.43
N GLN A 236 2.92 -3.40 13.81
CA GLN A 236 3.72 -3.82 14.97
C GLN A 236 2.95 -3.76 16.28
N ALA A 237 2.20 -2.69 16.53
CA ALA A 237 1.55 -2.47 17.82
C ALA A 237 0.51 -3.57 18.13
N TRP A 238 -0.36 -3.87 17.18
CA TRP A 238 -1.43 -4.85 17.40
C TRP A 238 -0.89 -6.30 17.39
N ILE A 239 0.12 -6.60 16.56
CA ILE A 239 0.78 -7.91 16.56
C ILE A 239 1.52 -8.14 17.87
N LYS A 240 2.22 -7.12 18.37
CA LYS A 240 2.89 -7.18 19.69
C LYS A 240 1.88 -7.46 20.79
N GLY A 241 0.73 -6.80 20.79
CA GLY A 241 -0.34 -7.07 21.77
C GLY A 241 -0.90 -8.50 21.71
N LEU A 242 -0.92 -9.15 20.53
CA LEU A 242 -1.26 -10.59 20.43
C LEU A 242 -0.16 -11.47 21.02
N GLN A 243 1.09 -11.17 20.69
CA GLN A 243 2.25 -11.91 21.19
C GLN A 243 2.35 -11.80 22.72
N GLU A 244 2.21 -10.61 23.29
CA GLU A 244 2.29 -10.40 24.75
C GLU A 244 1.21 -11.18 25.50
N ARG A 245 -0.02 -11.21 24.98
CA ARG A 245 -1.09 -12.05 25.53
C ARG A 245 -0.73 -13.53 25.50
N ALA A 246 -0.24 -14.03 24.36
CA ALA A 246 0.19 -15.42 24.24
C ALA A 246 1.39 -15.74 25.17
N PHE A 247 2.36 -14.84 25.27
CA PHE A 247 3.51 -14.96 26.17
C PHE A 247 3.09 -14.99 27.64
N GLY A 248 2.10 -14.20 28.04
CA GLY A 248 1.60 -14.17 29.41
C GLY A 248 0.97 -15.48 29.86
N ILE A 249 0.40 -16.25 28.93
CA ILE A 249 -0.23 -17.55 29.19
C ILE A 249 0.78 -18.70 29.03
N ALA A 250 1.70 -18.59 28.09
CA ALA A 250 2.64 -19.66 27.75
C ALA A 250 3.61 -19.96 28.90
N SER A 251 3.90 -21.25 29.10
CA SER A 251 4.98 -21.69 30.00
C SER A 251 6.34 -21.19 29.53
N GLU A 252 7.30 -21.07 30.44
CA GLU A 252 8.68 -20.69 30.09
C GLU A 252 9.31 -21.65 29.08
N ALA A 253 9.08 -22.96 29.23
CA ALA A 253 9.54 -23.97 28.28
C ALA A 253 8.96 -23.72 26.88
N THR A 254 7.64 -23.49 26.78
CA THR A 254 6.97 -23.16 25.53
C THR A 254 7.55 -21.91 24.88
N ARG A 255 7.78 -20.84 25.65
CA ARG A 255 8.36 -19.58 25.15
C ARG A 255 9.76 -19.81 24.57
N ARG A 256 10.62 -20.53 25.29
CA ARG A 256 11.99 -20.85 24.83
C ARG A 256 11.99 -21.67 23.56
N THR A 257 11.18 -22.73 23.50
CA THR A 257 11.10 -23.59 22.31
C THR A 257 10.55 -22.82 21.11
N ALA A 258 9.50 -22.00 21.30
CA ALA A 258 8.93 -21.18 20.24
C ALA A 258 9.93 -20.17 19.69
N GLN A 259 10.73 -19.55 20.55
CA GLN A 259 11.77 -18.62 20.14
C GLN A 259 12.84 -19.33 19.30
N ALA A 260 13.38 -20.46 19.79
CA ALA A 260 14.37 -21.23 19.04
C ALA A 260 13.84 -21.70 17.68
N TYR A 261 12.57 -22.15 17.63
CA TYR A 261 11.92 -22.55 16.38
C TYR A 261 11.77 -21.37 15.41
N ALA A 262 11.35 -20.20 15.89
CA ALA A 262 11.25 -19.00 15.06
C ALA A 262 12.61 -18.58 14.48
N GLU A 263 13.67 -18.59 15.31
CA GLU A 263 15.03 -18.27 14.89
C GLU A 263 15.54 -19.22 13.80
N GLN A 264 15.33 -20.53 13.98
CA GLN A 264 15.69 -21.53 12.98
C GLN A 264 14.98 -21.30 11.64
N GLN A 265 13.67 -21.05 11.66
CA GLN A 265 12.90 -20.80 10.43
C GLN A 265 13.32 -19.52 9.72
N MET A 266 13.59 -18.45 10.46
CA MET A 266 14.07 -17.20 9.86
C MET A 266 15.48 -17.33 9.29
N ALA A 267 16.36 -18.09 9.94
CA ALA A 267 17.70 -18.39 9.42
C ALA A 267 17.62 -19.19 8.12
N ALA A 268 16.75 -20.23 8.08
CA ALA A 268 16.52 -21.03 6.87
C ALA A 268 15.98 -20.18 5.70
N ALA A 269 15.09 -19.23 5.98
CA ALA A 269 14.56 -18.31 4.98
C ALA A 269 15.59 -17.26 4.49
N SER A 270 16.72 -17.10 5.20
CA SER A 270 17.78 -16.11 4.91
C SER A 270 19.06 -16.75 4.35
N GLY A 271 19.06 -18.05 4.07
CA GLY A 271 20.21 -18.80 3.52
C GLY A 271 20.65 -18.31 2.12
N PRO A 272 21.89 -18.60 1.69
CA PRO A 272 22.51 -17.93 0.56
C PRO A 272 21.72 -18.17 -0.73
N LEU A 273 21.39 -17.08 -1.43
CA LEU A 273 21.03 -17.11 -2.85
C LEU A 273 22.16 -17.84 -3.57
N MET A 274 21.92 -19.09 -3.96
CA MET A 274 22.81 -19.84 -4.85
C MET A 274 23.06 -18.96 -6.07
N ARG A 275 24.27 -18.41 -6.16
CA ARG A 275 24.78 -17.77 -7.38
C ARG A 275 24.88 -18.88 -8.41
N ASN A 276 23.97 -18.89 -9.38
CA ASN A 276 24.18 -19.55 -10.65
C ASN A 276 25.06 -18.67 -11.53
#